data_AF-G9KXT3-F1
#
_entry.id   AF-G9KXT3-F1
#
_cell.length_a   1.000
_cell.length_b   1.000
_cell.length_c   1.000
_cell.angle_alpha   90.00
_cell.angle_beta   90.00
_cell.angle_gamma   90.00
#
_symmetry.space_group_name_H-M   'P 1'
#
loop_
_entity.id
_entity.type
_entity.pdbx_description
1 polymer ?
#
loop_
_entity_poly.entity_id
_entity_poly.type
_entity_poly.pdbx_seq_one_letter_code
_entity_poly.pdbx_strand_id
1 'polypeptide(L)'
;LVKPSKYCKSKRTSLSDRRTSKLERLEKEGAGRKDSQKDTGGNISVPEESIIEKGKKFRPKTLSEIMVENQIEKTRKLILKAERAQLKIQQRKKEWEELYKSKPQDDFEDPRDVQAIKEAQLYMGDFNLKTAADYKIPEHMRINAAKKEEELGHLDTLAHSKKKNMNKCILSLRDLKVAVIEEIQCLVQELKSIQSTLHVSKHIPIPEV
;
A
#
# COMPACT_ATOMS: atom_id res chain seq x y z
N LEU A 1 20.36 47.35 -37.58
CA LEU A 1 20.35 45.87 -37.54
C LEU A 1 20.72 45.41 -36.12
N VAL A 2 19.74 45.18 -35.27
CA VAL A 2 19.92 44.56 -33.94
C VAL A 2 18.89 43.44 -33.83
N LYS A 3 19.36 42.22 -33.61
CA LYS A 3 18.54 41.00 -33.59
C LYS A 3 17.76 40.91 -32.26
N PRO A 4 16.46 40.58 -32.27
CA PRO A 4 15.72 40.32 -31.03
C PRO A 4 16.03 38.91 -30.47
N SER A 5 16.03 38.85 -29.13
CA SER A 5 16.32 37.69 -28.28
C SER A 5 15.36 36.51 -28.50
N LYS A 6 15.89 35.28 -28.43
CA LYS A 6 15.26 33.99 -28.78
C LYS A 6 14.42 33.33 -27.66
N TYR A 7 13.93 34.07 -26.66
CA TYR A 7 13.08 33.47 -25.63
C TYR A 7 11.69 34.08 -25.66
N CYS A 8 10.81 33.45 -26.44
CA CYS A 8 9.41 33.80 -26.58
C CYS A 8 8.53 32.69 -25.97
N LYS A 9 7.72 33.11 -24.98
CA LYS A 9 6.41 32.59 -24.53
C LYS A 9 6.36 31.20 -23.88
N SER A 10 6.48 31.19 -22.55
CA SER A 10 5.69 30.24 -21.76
C SER A 10 4.20 30.60 -21.93
N LYS A 11 3.48 29.80 -22.71
CA LYS A 11 2.02 29.84 -22.78
C LYS A 11 1.51 29.37 -21.42
N ARG A 12 0.91 30.27 -20.63
CA ARG A 12 0.02 29.86 -19.54
C ARG A 12 -1.17 29.16 -20.18
N THR A 13 -1.41 27.91 -19.81
CA THR A 13 -2.63 27.19 -20.14
C THR A 13 -3.80 27.93 -19.48
N SER A 14 -4.60 28.63 -20.27
CA SER A 14 -5.86 29.22 -19.82
C SER A 14 -6.83 28.09 -19.51
N LEU A 15 -7.14 27.89 -18.24
CA LEU A 15 -8.31 27.13 -17.81
C LEU A 15 -9.54 28.02 -18.00
N SER A 16 -10.07 28.01 -19.22
CA SER A 16 -11.42 28.47 -19.53
C SER A 16 -12.07 27.41 -20.41
N ASP A 17 -13.34 27.13 -20.09
CA ASP A 17 -14.30 26.25 -20.78
C ASP A 17 -14.19 24.77 -20.37
N ARG A 18 -15.12 24.15 -19.64
CA ARG A 18 -16.58 24.32 -19.54
C ARG A 18 -17.07 23.84 -18.17
N ARG A 19 -17.94 24.63 -17.55
CA ARG A 19 -18.98 24.12 -16.64
C ARG A 19 -19.84 23.13 -17.44
N THR A 20 -19.90 21.87 -17.04
CA THR A 20 -20.97 20.98 -17.47
C THR A 20 -22.24 21.35 -16.70
N SER A 21 -23.31 21.54 -17.47
CA SER A 21 -24.59 22.05 -17.02
C SER A 21 -25.36 21.00 -16.22
N LYS A 22 -26.29 21.46 -15.38
CA LYS A 22 -27.12 20.73 -14.41
C LYS A 22 -28.17 19.78 -15.02
N LEU A 23 -27.94 19.25 -16.23
CA LEU A 23 -28.88 18.38 -16.95
C LEU A 23 -28.16 17.19 -17.59
N GLU A 24 -27.63 16.30 -16.75
CA GLU A 24 -27.31 14.92 -17.13
C GLU A 24 -27.71 14.04 -15.94
N ARG A 25 -29.01 14.10 -15.62
CA ARG A 25 -29.67 13.36 -14.54
C ARG A 25 -30.64 12.30 -15.08
N LEU A 26 -30.42 11.79 -16.28
CA LEU A 26 -31.25 10.70 -16.78
C LEU A 26 -30.49 9.86 -17.79
N GLU A 27 -30.54 8.55 -17.53
CA GLU A 27 -30.37 7.43 -18.45
C GLU A 27 -29.01 6.73 -18.48
N LYS A 28 -29.10 5.43 -18.13
CA LYS A 28 -28.22 4.30 -18.49
C LYS A 28 -26.86 4.29 -17.77
N GLU A 29 -26.44 3.23 -17.08
CA GLU A 29 -26.81 1.82 -17.07
C GLU A 29 -26.32 1.28 -15.72
N GLY A 30 -27.23 0.73 -14.93
CA GLY A 30 -26.92 -0.03 -13.73
C GLY A 30 -27.80 -1.26 -13.74
N ALA A 31 -27.36 -2.25 -14.50
CA ALA A 31 -28.06 -3.49 -14.79
C ALA A 31 -28.63 -4.13 -13.52
N GLY A 32 -29.96 -4.17 -13.44
CA GLY A 32 -30.62 -5.23 -12.70
C GLY A 32 -30.27 -6.55 -13.35
N ARG A 33 -29.36 -7.30 -12.73
CA ARG A 33 -29.20 -8.73 -12.97
C ARG A 33 -29.38 -9.47 -11.66
N LYS A 34 -30.50 -10.19 -11.61
CA LYS A 34 -30.70 -11.36 -10.76
C LYS A 34 -29.48 -12.27 -10.96
N ASP A 35 -28.70 -12.48 -9.90
CA ASP A 35 -27.97 -13.73 -9.75
C ASP A 35 -28.58 -14.47 -8.57
N SER A 36 -29.60 -15.25 -8.93
CA SER A 36 -29.99 -16.44 -8.18
C SER A 36 -28.87 -17.46 -8.35
N GLN A 37 -27.80 -17.32 -7.57
CA GLN A 37 -26.78 -18.37 -7.54
C GLN A 37 -27.21 -19.45 -6.56
N LYS A 38 -27.81 -20.47 -7.17
CA LYS A 38 -28.02 -21.80 -6.61
C LYS A 38 -26.65 -22.49 -6.54
N ASP A 39 -25.91 -22.26 -5.46
CA ASP A 39 -24.82 -23.16 -5.08
C ASP A 39 -25.44 -24.23 -4.18
N THR A 40 -25.79 -25.37 -4.76
CA THR A 40 -24.88 -26.49 -5.04
C THR A 40 -24.37 -27.05 -3.73
N GLY A 41 -24.85 -28.26 -3.44
CA GLY A 41 -24.50 -29.02 -2.26
C GLY A 41 -22.99 -29.16 -2.15
N GLY A 42 -22.40 -28.37 -1.27
CA GLY A 42 -21.15 -28.70 -0.64
C GLY A 42 -21.43 -29.77 0.40
N ASN A 43 -21.18 -31.03 0.01
CA ASN A 43 -20.95 -32.12 0.94
C ASN A 43 -19.81 -31.70 1.87
N ILE A 44 -20.14 -31.16 3.05
CA ILE A 44 -19.23 -31.16 4.17
C ILE A 44 -19.49 -32.49 4.86
N SER A 45 -18.70 -33.46 4.42
CA SER A 45 -18.36 -34.67 5.16
C SER A 45 -17.87 -34.24 6.54
N VAL A 46 -18.77 -34.18 7.51
CA VAL A 46 -18.35 -34.21 8.91
C VAL A 46 -17.84 -35.61 9.16
N PRO A 47 -16.58 -35.78 9.56
CA PRO A 47 -15.99 -37.10 9.76
C PRO A 47 -16.78 -37.80 10.86
N GLU A 48 -17.16 -39.04 10.57
CA GLU A 48 -17.56 -40.02 11.56
C GLU A 48 -16.46 -40.11 12.62
N GLU A 49 -16.64 -39.45 13.76
CA GLU A 49 -16.10 -39.96 15.02
C GLU A 49 -17.01 -41.10 15.49
N SER A 50 -17.00 -42.18 14.71
CA SER A 50 -17.45 -43.49 15.14
C SER A 50 -16.33 -44.12 15.94
N ILE A 51 -16.19 -43.73 17.22
CA ILE A 51 -15.31 -44.43 18.15
C ILE A 51 -16.16 -44.91 19.34
N ILE A 52 -16.66 -46.13 19.11
CA ILE A 52 -17.02 -47.19 20.08
C ILE A 52 -18.37 -47.01 20.81
N GLU A 53 -19.38 -47.71 20.31
CA GLU A 53 -20.00 -48.75 21.14
C GLU A 53 -20.44 -49.95 20.30
N LYS A 54 -19.94 -51.12 20.70
CA LYS A 54 -20.05 -52.38 19.96
C LYS A 54 -21.43 -53.01 20.14
N GLY A 55 -21.98 -53.51 19.04
CA GLY A 55 -22.88 -54.67 19.04
C GLY A 55 -24.37 -54.39 19.08
N LYS A 56 -25.00 -54.22 17.91
CA LYS A 56 -26.41 -54.60 17.71
C LYS A 56 -26.56 -55.44 16.45
N LYS A 57 -27.33 -56.52 16.61
CA LYS A 57 -27.47 -57.64 15.66
C LYS A 57 -28.29 -57.22 14.45
N PHE A 58 -27.95 -57.80 13.30
CA PHE A 58 -28.67 -57.71 12.02
C PHE A 58 -30.09 -58.31 12.18
N ARG A 59 -31.07 -57.51 12.61
CA ARG A 59 -32.51 -57.82 12.58
C ARG A 59 -33.24 -56.72 11.82
N PRO A 60 -34.26 -57.02 11.00
CA PRO A 60 -35.06 -55.99 10.34
C PRO A 60 -35.77 -55.15 11.41
N LYS A 61 -35.60 -53.82 11.33
CA LYS A 61 -36.19 -52.86 12.28
C LYS A 61 -37.72 -52.97 12.28
N THR A 62 -38.33 -52.87 13.47
CA THR A 62 -39.78 -52.92 13.63
C THR A 62 -40.42 -51.58 13.22
N LEU A 63 -41.65 -51.57 12.70
CA LEU A 63 -42.36 -50.35 12.24
C LEU A 63 -42.40 -49.24 13.31
N SER A 64 -42.57 -49.61 14.59
CA SER A 64 -42.53 -48.69 15.72
C SER A 64 -41.18 -47.98 15.89
N GLU A 65 -40.08 -48.68 15.66
CA GLU A 65 -38.72 -48.13 15.73
C GLU A 65 -38.48 -47.14 14.59
N ILE A 66 -38.99 -47.43 13.38
CA ILE A 66 -38.94 -46.52 12.22
C ILE A 66 -39.79 -45.26 12.47
N MET A 67 -40.96 -45.39 13.11
CA MET A 67 -41.80 -44.24 13.47
C MET A 67 -41.13 -43.31 14.49
N VAL A 68 -40.46 -43.88 15.49
CA VAL A 68 -39.68 -43.13 16.50
C VAL A 68 -38.46 -42.46 15.84
N GLU A 69 -37.74 -43.17 14.99
CA GLU A 69 -36.59 -42.65 14.23
C GLU A 69 -37.00 -41.47 13.34
N ASN A 70 -38.14 -41.57 12.64
CA ASN A 70 -38.72 -40.47 11.85
C ASN A 70 -39.09 -39.25 12.69
N GLN A 71 -39.62 -39.44 13.90
CA GLN A 71 -39.96 -38.34 14.80
C GLN A 71 -38.70 -37.66 15.34
N ILE A 72 -37.67 -38.43 15.66
CA ILE A 72 -36.34 -37.94 16.05
C ILE A 72 -35.68 -37.17 14.88
N GLU A 73 -35.83 -37.64 13.64
CA GLU A 73 -35.32 -36.92 12.48
C GLU A 73 -36.06 -35.60 12.23
N LYS A 74 -37.38 -35.54 12.45
CA LYS A 74 -38.17 -34.31 12.36
C LYS A 74 -37.73 -33.28 13.40
N THR A 75 -37.52 -33.69 14.65
CA THR A 75 -37.03 -32.80 15.71
C THR A 75 -35.60 -32.32 15.43
N ARG A 76 -34.71 -33.21 14.95
CA ARG A 76 -33.36 -32.83 14.49
C ARG A 76 -33.39 -31.78 13.38
N LYS A 77 -34.26 -31.92 12.37
CA LYS A 77 -34.41 -30.93 11.29
C LYS A 77 -34.88 -29.57 11.79
N LEU A 78 -35.79 -29.55 12.78
CA LEU A 78 -36.25 -28.32 13.43
C LEU A 78 -35.13 -27.64 14.22
N ILE A 79 -34.38 -28.40 15.01
CA ILE A 79 -33.21 -27.90 15.76
C ILE A 79 -32.18 -27.32 14.80
N LEU A 80 -31.80 -28.04 13.74
CA LEU A 80 -30.85 -27.55 12.73
C LEU A 80 -31.33 -26.26 12.03
N LYS A 81 -32.65 -26.11 11.79
CA LYS A 81 -33.21 -24.89 11.21
C LYS A 81 -33.14 -23.71 12.20
N ALA A 82 -33.43 -23.96 13.47
CA ALA A 82 -33.31 -22.97 14.54
C ALA A 82 -31.85 -22.55 14.76
N GLU A 83 -30.92 -23.49 14.78
CA GLU A 83 -29.47 -23.24 14.88
C GLU A 83 -28.97 -22.39 13.70
N ARG A 84 -29.36 -22.73 12.46
CA ARG A 84 -29.03 -21.90 11.29
C ARG A 84 -29.58 -20.48 11.39
N ALA A 85 -30.79 -20.30 11.93
CA ALA A 85 -31.36 -18.98 12.15
C ALA A 85 -30.62 -18.19 13.24
N GLN A 86 -30.28 -18.85 14.35
CA GLN A 86 -29.47 -18.26 15.43
C GLN A 86 -28.08 -17.85 14.94
N LEU A 87 -27.40 -18.72 14.19
CA LEU A 87 -26.10 -18.41 13.59
C LEU A 87 -26.18 -17.19 12.67
N LYS A 88 -27.21 -17.08 11.83
CA LYS A 88 -27.42 -15.88 10.99
C LYS A 88 -27.68 -14.61 11.80
N ILE A 89 -28.37 -14.71 12.92
CA ILE A 89 -28.60 -13.57 13.82
C ILE A 89 -27.27 -13.16 14.47
N GLN A 90 -26.49 -14.13 14.94
CA GLN A 90 -25.18 -13.87 15.55
C GLN A 90 -24.18 -13.29 14.56
N GLN A 91 -24.14 -13.81 13.33
CA GLN A 91 -23.31 -13.26 12.24
C GLN A 91 -23.67 -11.81 11.96
N ARG A 92 -24.96 -11.51 11.74
CA ARG A 92 -25.40 -10.12 11.54
C ARG A 92 -25.09 -9.22 12.73
N LYS A 93 -25.24 -9.71 13.96
CA LYS A 93 -24.87 -8.92 15.16
C LYS A 93 -23.38 -8.59 15.17
N LYS A 94 -22.51 -9.56 14.85
CA LYS A 94 -21.06 -9.33 14.74
C LYS A 94 -20.72 -8.32 13.65
N GLU A 95 -21.28 -8.48 12.44
CA GLU A 95 -21.11 -7.52 11.34
C GLU A 95 -21.57 -6.12 11.74
N TRP A 96 -22.71 -6.02 12.44
CA TRP A 96 -23.22 -4.74 12.96
C TRP A 96 -22.30 -4.12 14.01
N GLU A 97 -21.78 -4.91 14.94
CA GLU A 97 -20.83 -4.45 15.95
C GLU A 97 -19.51 -4.00 15.30
N GLU A 98 -19.02 -4.72 14.29
CA GLU A 98 -17.82 -4.37 13.53
C GLU A 98 -18.01 -3.06 12.76
N LEU A 99 -19.15 -2.89 12.08
CA LEU A 99 -19.50 -1.65 11.40
C LEU A 99 -19.56 -0.47 12.39
N TYR A 100 -20.21 -0.66 13.53
CA TYR A 100 -20.33 0.42 14.53
C TYR A 100 -18.98 0.77 15.16
N LYS A 101 -18.09 -0.21 15.37
CA LYS A 101 -16.70 0.02 15.82
C LYS A 101 -15.87 0.77 14.78
N SER A 102 -16.15 0.59 13.49
CA SER A 102 -15.48 1.30 12.41
C SER A 102 -15.97 2.74 12.21
N LYS A 103 -17.04 3.15 12.90
CA LYS A 103 -17.55 4.52 12.84
C LYS A 103 -16.46 5.46 13.39
N PRO A 104 -16.00 6.46 12.61
CA PRO A 104 -15.12 7.49 13.13
C PRO A 104 -15.75 8.21 14.33
N GLN A 105 -14.93 8.79 15.20
CA GLN A 105 -15.42 9.62 16.29
C GLN A 105 -16.19 10.83 15.73
N ASP A 106 -17.17 11.34 16.48
CA ASP A 106 -18.00 12.46 16.01
C ASP A 106 -17.16 13.76 15.82
N ASP A 107 -15.99 13.85 16.46
CA ASP A 107 -15.03 14.96 16.32
C ASP A 107 -13.97 14.72 15.22
N PHE A 108 -14.06 13.63 14.45
CA PHE A 108 -13.09 13.33 13.40
C PHE A 108 -13.36 14.18 12.15
N GLU A 109 -12.53 15.20 11.95
CA GLU A 109 -12.50 16.00 10.71
C GLU A 109 -11.50 15.38 9.71
N ASP A 110 -11.89 15.26 8.43
CA ASP A 110 -10.95 14.83 7.39
C ASP A 110 -9.80 15.86 7.30
N PRO A 111 -8.52 15.45 7.45
CA PRO A 111 -7.40 16.38 7.40
C PRO A 111 -7.35 17.22 6.11
N ARG A 112 -7.89 16.71 5.00
CA ARG A 112 -7.97 17.45 3.73
C ARG A 112 -8.97 18.59 3.82
N ASP A 113 -10.12 18.36 4.45
CA ASP A 113 -11.16 19.38 4.62
C ASP A 113 -10.68 20.47 5.58
N VAL A 114 -10.01 20.09 6.68
CA VAL A 114 -9.38 21.04 7.61
C VAL A 114 -8.34 21.90 6.91
N GLN A 115 -7.50 21.30 6.07
CA GLN A 115 -6.50 22.03 5.28
C GLN A 115 -7.18 22.97 4.27
N ALA A 116 -8.18 22.50 3.53
CA ALA A 116 -8.91 23.29 2.55
C ALA A 116 -9.63 24.49 3.19
N ILE A 117 -10.23 24.30 4.37
CA ILE A 117 -10.86 25.39 5.13
C ILE A 117 -9.81 26.42 5.56
N LYS A 118 -8.66 25.98 6.10
CA LYS A 118 -7.57 26.87 6.50
C LYS A 118 -7.01 27.65 5.31
N GLU A 119 -6.78 26.99 4.18
CA GLU A 119 -6.33 27.64 2.96
C GLU A 119 -7.36 28.64 2.45
N ALA A 120 -8.63 28.25 2.37
CA ALA A 120 -9.70 29.18 1.99
C ALA A 120 -9.73 30.39 2.92
N GLN A 121 -9.67 30.21 4.23
CA GLN A 121 -9.62 31.33 5.19
C GLN A 121 -8.41 32.25 4.99
N LEU A 122 -7.24 31.69 4.67
CA LEU A 122 -6.02 32.47 4.44
C LEU A 122 -6.04 33.19 3.10
N TYR A 123 -6.63 32.59 2.08
CA TYR A 123 -6.60 33.10 0.71
C TYR A 123 -7.90 33.79 0.25
N MET A 124 -8.94 33.79 1.07
CA MET A 124 -10.20 34.46 0.78
C MET A 124 -10.10 35.94 1.18
N GLY A 125 -10.39 36.84 0.23
CA GLY A 125 -10.40 38.28 0.48
C GLY A 125 -9.85 39.09 -0.69
N ASP A 126 -9.63 40.38 -0.44
CA ASP A 126 -8.98 41.29 -1.39
C ASP A 126 -7.46 41.24 -1.20
N PHE A 127 -6.74 40.97 -2.29
CA PHE A 127 -5.28 41.01 -2.30
C PHE A 127 -4.82 42.31 -2.93
N ASN A 128 -4.38 43.23 -2.09
CA ASN A 128 -3.66 44.41 -2.55
C ASN A 128 -2.48 44.00 -3.44
N LEU A 129 -2.34 44.67 -4.59
CA LEU A 129 -1.17 44.49 -5.45
C LEU A 129 0.10 44.80 -4.65
N LYS A 130 1.18 44.03 -4.85
CA LYS A 130 2.49 44.30 -4.21
C LYS A 130 3.05 45.70 -4.52
N THR A 131 2.55 46.33 -5.58
CA THR A 131 2.92 47.68 -6.02
C THR A 131 2.03 48.78 -5.43
N ALA A 132 0.93 48.43 -4.79
CA ALA A 132 0.04 49.41 -4.17
C ALA A 132 0.70 50.02 -2.92
N ALA A 133 0.48 51.31 -2.68
CA ALA A 133 1.06 52.03 -1.53
C ALA A 133 0.58 51.46 -0.18
N ASP A 134 -0.64 50.90 -0.14
CA ASP A 134 -1.25 50.35 1.07
C ASP A 134 -0.92 48.86 1.30
N TYR A 135 -0.05 48.26 0.48
CA TYR A 135 0.36 46.87 0.64
C TYR A 135 1.28 46.71 1.88
N LYS A 136 0.81 45.94 2.87
CA LYS A 136 1.58 45.57 4.06
C LYS A 136 1.74 44.06 4.13
N ILE A 137 2.98 43.59 4.29
CA ILE A 137 3.27 42.16 4.44
C ILE A 137 2.80 41.67 5.82
N PRO A 138 1.91 40.66 5.88
CA PRO A 138 1.49 40.07 7.15
C PRO A 138 2.68 39.62 7.99
N GLU A 139 2.57 39.74 9.31
CA GLU A 139 3.68 39.52 10.24
C GLU A 139 4.38 38.17 10.08
N HIS A 140 3.59 37.10 9.97
CA HIS A 140 4.10 35.75 9.78
C HIS A 140 4.85 35.56 8.44
N MET A 141 4.52 36.36 7.42
CA MET A 141 5.18 36.40 6.11
C MET A 141 6.37 37.37 6.06
N ARG A 142 6.56 38.23 7.07
CA ARG A 142 7.73 39.09 7.12
C ARG A 142 8.97 38.23 7.25
N ILE A 143 9.92 38.48 6.36
CA ILE A 143 11.22 37.86 6.33
C ILE A 143 12.12 38.68 7.26
N ASN A 144 12.52 38.05 8.36
CA ASN A 144 13.49 38.63 9.30
C ASN A 144 14.88 38.04 9.02
N ALA A 145 15.91 38.74 9.47
CA ALA A 145 17.29 38.23 9.40
C ALA A 145 17.41 36.84 10.03
N ALA A 146 16.80 36.62 11.20
CA ALA A 146 16.80 35.32 11.88
C ALA A 146 16.16 34.19 11.03
N LYS A 147 15.04 34.46 10.34
CA LYS A 147 14.41 33.45 9.47
C LYS A 147 15.31 33.10 8.28
N LYS A 148 16.03 34.08 7.73
CA LYS A 148 16.98 33.85 6.62
C LYS A 148 18.24 33.14 7.07
N GLU A 149 18.70 33.39 8.29
CA GLU A 149 19.80 32.65 8.90
C GLU A 149 19.44 31.17 9.09
N GLU A 150 18.23 30.87 9.57
CA GLU A 150 17.73 29.50 9.68
C GLU A 150 17.66 28.80 8.31
N GLU A 151 17.10 29.47 7.29
CA GLU A 151 17.08 28.96 5.91
C GLU A 151 18.50 28.66 5.38
N LEU A 152 19.47 29.54 5.64
CA LEU A 152 20.87 29.34 5.27
C LEU A 152 21.49 28.13 6.00
N GLY A 153 21.21 27.98 7.30
CA GLY A 153 21.65 26.82 8.07
C GLY A 153 21.11 25.49 7.52
N HIS A 154 19.86 25.47 7.06
CA HIS A 154 19.28 24.30 6.39
C HIS A 154 19.99 23.99 5.06
N LEU A 155 20.30 25.01 4.27
CA LEU A 155 21.02 24.84 3.01
C LEU A 155 22.45 24.34 3.23
N ASP A 156 23.16 24.87 4.23
CA ASP A 156 24.52 24.46 4.56
C ASP A 156 24.57 23.01 5.05
N THR A 157 23.64 22.61 5.91
CA THR A 157 23.53 21.22 6.37
C THR A 157 23.23 20.26 5.21
N LEU A 158 22.34 20.66 4.28
CA LEU A 158 22.06 19.88 3.08
C LEU A 158 23.29 19.75 2.18
N ALA A 159 23.99 20.86 1.91
CA ALA A 159 25.20 20.87 1.11
C ALA A 159 26.30 19.99 1.73
N HIS A 160 26.51 20.11 3.03
CA HIS A 160 27.44 19.28 3.78
C HIS A 160 27.07 17.79 3.70
N SER A 161 25.80 17.44 3.89
CA SER A 161 25.30 16.06 3.78
C SER A 161 25.56 15.47 2.39
N LYS A 162 25.27 16.23 1.32
CA LYS A 162 25.54 15.79 -0.05
C LYS A 162 27.02 15.57 -0.32
N LYS A 163 27.89 16.49 0.12
CA LYS A 163 29.36 16.35 0.03
C LYS A 163 29.85 15.10 0.77
N LYS A 164 29.41 14.91 2.02
CA LYS A 164 29.76 13.74 2.84
C LYS A 164 29.35 12.43 2.18
N ASN A 165 28.14 12.36 1.62
CA ASN A 165 27.65 11.17 0.95
C ASN A 165 28.47 10.84 -0.30
N MET A 166 28.79 11.84 -1.11
CA MET A 166 29.64 11.64 -2.29
C MET A 166 31.04 11.15 -1.90
N ASN A 167 31.66 11.76 -0.88
CA ASN A 167 32.96 11.33 -0.36
C ASN A 167 32.90 9.88 0.14
N LYS A 168 31.82 9.49 0.85
CA LYS A 168 31.62 8.11 1.30
C LYS A 168 31.55 7.14 0.11
N CYS A 169 30.81 7.47 -0.94
CA CYS A 169 30.74 6.65 -2.14
C CYS A 169 32.11 6.49 -2.81
N ILE A 170 32.87 7.58 -2.95
CA ILE A 170 34.22 7.55 -3.54
C ILE A 170 35.15 6.65 -2.73
N LEU A 171 35.14 6.77 -1.40
CA LEU A 171 35.94 5.91 -0.53
C LEU A 171 35.54 4.44 -0.67
N SER A 172 34.23 4.13 -0.67
CA SER A 172 33.78 2.75 -0.86
C SER A 172 34.20 2.15 -2.20
N LEU A 173 34.21 2.94 -3.28
CA LEU A 173 34.69 2.49 -4.59
C LEU A 173 36.20 2.26 -4.59
N ARG A 174 36.96 3.11 -3.91
CA ARG A 174 38.41 2.94 -3.75
C ARG A 174 38.71 1.67 -2.98
N ASP A 175 38.05 1.46 -1.85
CA ASP A 175 38.29 0.32 -0.99
C ASP A 175 37.88 -0.99 -1.70
N LEU A 176 36.78 -0.97 -2.46
CA LEU A 176 36.40 -2.08 -3.34
C LEU A 176 37.45 -2.34 -4.43
N LYS A 177 37.97 -1.29 -5.08
CA LYS A 177 39.03 -1.42 -6.09
C LYS A 177 40.27 -2.08 -5.49
N VAL A 178 40.70 -1.66 -4.29
CA VAL A 178 41.86 -2.24 -3.61
C VAL A 178 41.60 -3.71 -3.30
N ALA A 179 40.45 -4.06 -2.74
CA ALA A 179 40.09 -5.45 -2.44
C ALA A 179 40.11 -6.34 -3.69
N VAL A 180 39.58 -5.86 -4.82
CA VAL A 180 39.60 -6.59 -6.10
C VAL A 180 41.03 -6.78 -6.62
N ILE A 181 41.89 -5.77 -6.49
CA ILE A 181 43.31 -5.89 -6.90
C ILE A 181 44.01 -6.93 -6.03
N GLU A 182 43.81 -6.90 -4.71
CA GLU A 182 44.37 -7.87 -3.78
C GLU A 182 43.91 -9.30 -4.10
N GLU A 183 42.63 -9.49 -4.41
CA GLU A 183 42.08 -10.78 -4.83
C GLU A 183 42.74 -11.29 -6.12
N ILE A 184 42.88 -10.44 -7.14
CA ILE A 184 43.56 -10.81 -8.40
C ILE A 184 45.02 -11.18 -8.13
N GLN A 185 45.72 -10.43 -7.28
CA GLN A 185 47.11 -10.73 -6.91
C GLN A 185 47.24 -12.08 -6.20
N CYS A 186 46.35 -12.40 -5.27
CA CYS A 186 46.30 -13.70 -4.60
C CYS A 186 46.07 -14.83 -5.60
N LEU A 187 45.10 -14.71 -6.49
CA LEU A 187 44.81 -15.72 -7.52
C LEU A 187 46.00 -15.94 -8.46
N VAL A 188 46.71 -14.88 -8.83
CA VAL A 188 47.92 -14.98 -9.66
C VAL A 188 49.07 -15.65 -8.90
N GLN A 189 49.22 -15.40 -7.60
CA GLN A 189 50.19 -16.12 -6.77
C GLN A 189 49.86 -17.61 -6.64
N GLU A 190 48.58 -17.95 -6.45
CA GLU A 190 48.13 -19.35 -6.43
C GLU A 190 48.40 -20.04 -7.77
N LEU A 191 48.12 -19.36 -8.89
CA LEU A 191 48.41 -19.88 -10.24
C LEU A 191 49.91 -20.15 -10.42
N LYS A 192 50.77 -19.20 -9.98
CA LYS A 192 52.24 -19.38 -9.96
C LYS A 192 52.64 -20.60 -9.13
N SER A 193 52.02 -20.79 -7.97
CA SER A 193 52.28 -21.94 -7.09
C SER A 193 51.92 -23.25 -7.80
N ILE A 194 50.72 -23.37 -8.36
CA ILE A 194 50.28 -24.55 -9.10
C ILE A 194 51.23 -24.85 -10.26
N GLN A 195 51.58 -23.84 -11.06
CA GLN A 195 52.44 -24.03 -12.22
C GLN A 195 53.86 -24.48 -11.86
N SER A 196 54.38 -24.04 -10.70
CA SER A 196 55.68 -24.52 -10.21
C SER A 196 55.70 -26.00 -9.83
N THR A 197 54.54 -26.58 -9.50
CA THR A 197 54.42 -28.03 -9.24
C THR A 197 54.30 -28.86 -10.53
N LEU A 198 53.99 -28.24 -11.67
CA LEU A 198 53.79 -28.90 -12.95
C LEU A 198 55.08 -28.91 -13.80
N HIS A 199 55.20 -29.92 -14.67
CA HIS A 199 56.29 -30.00 -15.64
C HIS A 199 56.24 -28.82 -16.64
N VAL A 200 57.41 -28.28 -17.01
CA VAL A 200 57.59 -27.04 -17.80
C VAL A 200 56.83 -27.05 -19.14
N SER A 201 56.65 -28.21 -19.77
CA SER A 201 55.88 -28.33 -21.02
C SER A 201 54.40 -28.00 -20.90
N LYS A 202 53.85 -27.97 -19.68
CA LYS A 202 52.43 -27.64 -19.39
C LYS A 202 52.26 -26.21 -18.87
N HIS A 203 53.32 -25.40 -18.89
CA HIS A 203 53.30 -24.02 -18.42
C HIS A 203 52.54 -23.12 -19.40
N ILE A 204 51.71 -22.23 -18.84
CA ILE A 204 50.92 -21.24 -19.59
C ILE A 204 51.39 -19.84 -19.15
N PRO A 205 51.35 -18.82 -20.03
CA PRO A 205 51.67 -17.45 -19.63
C PRO A 205 50.75 -16.97 -18.49
N ILE A 206 51.36 -16.33 -17.50
CA ILE A 206 50.67 -15.83 -16.31
C ILE A 206 50.29 -14.36 -16.55
N PRO A 207 49.05 -13.95 -16.22
CA PRO A 207 48.62 -12.56 -16.36
C PRO A 207 49.48 -11.61 -15.53
N GLU A 208 49.73 -10.42 -16.07
CA GLU A 208 50.38 -9.31 -15.36
C GLU A 208 49.33 -8.57 -14.50
N VAL A 209 49.70 -8.25 -13.25
CA VAL A 209 48.86 -7.59 -12.24
C VAL A 209 49.58 -6.38 -11.66
#